data_AF-A0A849EB00-F1
#
_entry.id   AF-A0A849EB00-F1
#
_cell.length_a   1.000
_cell.length_b   1.000
_cell.length_c   1.000
_cell.angle_alpha   90.00
_cell.angle_beta   90.00
_cell.angle_gamma   90.00
#
_symmetry.space_group_name_H-M   'P 1'
#
loop_
_entity.id
_entity.type
_entity.pdbx_description
1 polymer ?
#
loop_
_entity_poly.entity_id
_entity_poly.type
_entity_poly.pdbx_seq_one_letter_code
_entity_poly.pdbx_strand_id
1 'polypeptide(L)' 'MQNSSSKNVIVIGAGLSGLTVARELARHGIPVTVLEAGDRVAEPWRTRHPQLRLNIHRHFARLPGHQVP' A
#
# COMPACT_ATOMS: atom_id res chain seq x y z
N MET A 1 36.65 4.41 0.72
CA MET A 1 35.68 3.75 1.61
C MET A 1 34.46 4.65 1.71
N GLN A 2 33.42 4.40 0.91
CA GLN A 2 32.11 5.07 0.98
C GLN A 2 31.15 4.28 0.08
N ASN A 3 30.37 3.38 0.68
CA ASN A 3 29.36 2.58 -0.02
C ASN A 3 27.97 3.12 0.35
N SER A 4 27.65 4.31 -0.16
CA SER A 4 26.34 4.95 0.04
C SER A 4 25.35 4.34 -0.94
N SER A 5 25.01 3.06 -0.77
CA SER A 5 23.92 2.43 -1.54
C SER A 5 22.62 3.09 -1.12
N SER A 6 22.13 4.03 -1.93
CA SER A 6 20.75 4.52 -1.84
C SER A 6 19.84 3.31 -2.02
N LYS A 7 19.18 2.90 -0.93
CA LYS A 7 18.28 1.74 -0.94
C LYS A 7 17.04 2.10 -1.74
N ASN A 8 17.07 1.81 -3.04
CA ASN A 8 15.90 1.90 -3.91
C ASN A 8 15.03 0.67 -3.65
N VAL A 9 13.81 0.87 -3.14
CA VAL A 9 12.89 -0.23 -2.85
C VAL A 9 11.86 -0.36 -3.96
N ILE A 10 11.62 -1.58 -4.43
CA ILE A 10 10.52 -1.89 -5.33
C ILE A 10 9.48 -2.71 -4.57
N VAL A 11 8.23 -2.25 -4.60
CA VAL A 11 7.08 -2.97 -4.04
C VAL A 11 6.24 -3.51 -5.19
N ILE A 12 6.00 -4.82 -5.19
CA ILE A 12 5.17 -5.49 -6.19
C ILE A 12 3.73 -5.61 -5.65
N GLY A 13 2.79 -5.01 -6.38
CA GLY A 13 1.36 -4.92 -6.06
C GLY A 13 0.98 -3.61 -5.36
N ALA A 14 0.01 -2.88 -5.92
CA ALA A 14 -0.65 -1.71 -5.33
C ALA A 14 -1.98 -2.09 -4.65
N GLY A 15 -2.00 -3.24 -3.97
CA GLY A 15 -3.05 -3.61 -3.02
C GLY A 15 -2.86 -2.94 -1.66
N LEU A 16 -3.71 -3.30 -0.68
CA LEU A 16 -3.63 -2.76 0.69
C LEU A 16 -2.24 -2.94 1.32
N SER A 17 -1.65 -4.13 1.21
CA SER A 17 -0.34 -4.43 1.77
C SER A 17 0.76 -3.59 1.12
N GLY A 18 0.84 -3.59 -0.21
CA GLY A 18 1.87 -2.87 -0.95
C GLY A 18 1.80 -1.36 -0.76
N LEU A 19 0.60 -0.77 -0.77
CA LEU A 19 0.44 0.65 -0.48
C LEU A 19 0.78 1.02 0.97
N THR A 20 0.50 0.11 1.92
CA THR A 20 0.90 0.32 3.33
C THR A 20 2.42 0.32 3.46
N VAL A 21 3.10 -0.64 2.84
CA VAL A 21 4.57 -0.72 2.82
C VAL A 21 5.17 0.52 2.14
N ALA A 22 4.68 0.90 0.97
CA ALA A 22 5.17 2.07 0.24
C ALA A 22 4.99 3.36 1.07
N ARG A 23 3.85 3.53 1.74
CA ARG A 23 3.62 4.67 2.64
C ARG A 23 4.62 4.72 3.78
N GLU A 24 4.86 3.62 4.48
CA GLU A 24 5.79 3.62 5.61
C GLU A 24 7.24 3.85 5.13
N LEU A 25 7.66 3.24 4.03
CA LEU A 25 8.98 3.50 3.44
C LEU A 25 9.16 4.99 3.08
N ALA A 26 8.16 5.58 2.43
CA ALA A 26 8.17 7.00 2.08
C ALA A 26 8.23 7.90 3.33
N ARG A 27 7.50 7.56 4.41
CA ARG A 27 7.56 8.28 5.69
C ARG A 27 8.93 8.23 6.36
N HIS A 28 9.72 7.20 6.10
CA HIS A 28 11.10 7.06 6.57
C HIS A 28 12.14 7.65 5.60
N GLY A 29 11.70 8.35 4.54
CA GLY A 29 12.61 8.97 3.56
C GLY A 29 13.27 7.98 2.61
N ILE A 30 12.72 6.76 2.48
CA ILE A 30 13.24 5.73 1.59
C ILE A 30 12.54 5.84 0.23
N PRO A 31 13.27 6.07 -0.87
CA PRO A 31 12.69 6.07 -2.22
C PRO A 31 12.07 4.71 -2.54
N VAL A 32 10.80 4.72 -2.96
CA VAL A 32 10.04 3.50 -3.26
C VAL A 32 9.30 3.64 -4.59
N THR A 33 9.40 2.60 -5.42
CA THR A 33 8.63 2.43 -6.66
C THR A 33 7.63 1.29 -6.47
N VAL A 34 6.35 1.54 -6.76
CA VAL A 34 5.31 0.51 -6.70
C VAL A 34 4.95 0.08 -8.12
N LEU A 35 4.92 -1.23 -8.36
CA LEU A 35 4.50 -1.82 -9.64
C LEU A 35 3.19 -2.58 -9.44
N GLU A 36 2.14 -2.22 -10.19
CA GLU A 36 0.85 -2.90 -10.17
C GLU A 36 0.57 -3.51 -11.55
N ALA A 37 -0.02 -4.70 -11.56
CA ALA A 37 -0.38 -5.40 -12.79
C ALA A 37 -1.71 -4.91 -13.38
N GLY A 38 -2.63 -4.45 -12.54
CA GLY A 38 -3.90 -3.85 -12.96
C GLY A 38 -3.77 -2.38 -13.40
N ASP A 39 -4.81 -1.89 -14.08
CA ASP A 39 -4.83 -0.52 -14.62
C ASP A 39 -4.90 0.57 -13.54
N ARG A 40 -5.26 0.21 -12.30
CA ARG A 40 -5.44 1.14 -11.19
C ARG A 40 -4.98 0.54 -9.87
N VAL A 41 -4.69 1.43 -8.91
CA VAL A 41 -4.45 1.03 -7.52
C VAL A 41 -5.67 0.34 -6.92
N ALA A 42 -5.41 -0.64 -6.06
CA ALA A 42 -6.41 -1.46 -5.39
C ALA A 42 -7.39 -2.18 -6.34
N GLU A 43 -7.03 -2.42 -7.61
CA GLU A 43 -7.88 -3.14 -8.58
C GLU A 43 -8.40 -4.49 -8.05
N PRO A 44 -7.62 -5.30 -7.31
CA PRO A 44 -8.14 -6.53 -6.70
C PRO A 44 -9.29 -6.35 -5.72
N TRP A 45 -9.52 -5.15 -5.18
CA TRP A 45 -10.72 -4.84 -4.38
C TRP A 45 -11.88 -4.35 -5.24
N ARG A 46 -11.59 -3.69 -6.37
CA ARG A 46 -12.59 -3.16 -7.30
C ARG A 46 -13.27 -4.25 -8.11
N THR A 47 -12.55 -5.32 -8.42
CA THR A 47 -13.04 -6.46 -9.22
C THR A 47 -13.68 -7.56 -8.39
N ARG A 48 -13.77 -7.38 -7.06
CA ARG A 48 -14.45 -8.36 -6.19
C ARG A 48 -15.96 -8.31 -6.35
N HIS A 49 -16.59 -9.37 -5.84
CA HIS A 49 -18.02 -9.53 -5.85
C HIS A 49 -18.76 -8.26 -5.33
N PRO A 50 -19.79 -7.76 -6.01
CA PRO A 50 -20.44 -6.49 -5.67
C PRO A 50 -21.00 -6.41 -4.24
N GLN A 51 -21.42 -7.55 -3.70
CA GLN A 51 -21.96 -7.67 -2.34
C GLN A 51 -20.88 -7.84 -1.27
N LEU A 52 -19.59 -7.87 -1.63
CA LEU A 52 -18.53 -7.98 -0.63
C LEU A 52 -18.56 -6.77 0.32
N ARG A 53 -18.48 -7.06 1.62
CA ARG A 53 -18.35 -6.07 2.69
C ARG A 53 -17.19 -6.50 3.60
N LEU A 54 -16.58 -5.53 4.26
CA LEU A 54 -15.60 -5.84 5.31
C LEU A 54 -16.31 -6.55 6.47
N ASN A 55 -15.67 -7.59 6.99
CA ASN A 55 -16.14 -8.35 8.15
C ASN A 55 -15.67 -7.77 9.50
N ILE A 56 -14.88 -6.70 9.46
CA ILE A 56 -14.38 -5.98 10.64
C ILE A 56 -14.99 -4.59 10.71
N HIS A 57 -15.19 -4.08 11.93
CA HIS A 57 -15.67 -2.72 12.12
C HIS A 57 -14.70 -1.71 11.50
N ARG A 58 -15.24 -0.66 10.88
CA ARG A 58 -14.46 0.36 10.15
C ARG A 58 -13.36 1.02 11.00
N HIS A 59 -13.55 1.13 12.31
CA HIS A 59 -12.54 1.64 13.25
C HIS A 59 -11.29 0.78 13.32
N PHE A 60 -11.41 -0.53 13.08
CA PHE A 60 -10.29 -1.47 13.06
C PHE A 60 -9.63 -1.58 11.67
N ALA A 61 -10.33 -1.16 10.61
CA ALA A 61 -9.84 -1.24 9.23
C ALA A 61 -9.03 0.00 8.78
N ARG A 62 -8.91 1.03 9.63
CA ARG A 62 -8.20 2.28 9.28
C ARG A 62 -6.69 2.10 9.24
N LEU A 63 -6.03 2.88 8.38
CA LEU A 63 -4.57 3.03 8.46
C LEU A 63 -4.17 3.78 9.74
N PRO A 64 -3.04 3.41 10.38
CA PRO A 64 -2.53 4.14 11.53
C PRO A 64 -2.31 5.63 11.22
N GLY A 65 -2.89 6.48 12.06
CA GLY A 65 -2.83 7.95 11.91
C GLY A 65 -3.81 8.52 10.88
N HIS A 66 -4.77 7.75 10.38
CA HIS A 66 -5.81 8.23 9.46
C HIS A 66 -7.22 8.04 10.02
N GLN A 67 -8.10 8.98 9.68
CA GLN A 67 -9.52 8.88 10.00
C GLN A 67 -10.17 7.77 9.17
N VAL A 68 -11.25 7.21 9.71
CA VAL A 68 -12.05 6.25 8.97
C VAL A 68 -12.83 7.02 7.90
N PRO A 69 -12.89 6.55 6.64
CA PRO A 69 -13.78 7.10 5.63
C PRO A 69 -15.27 7.03 6.02
#